data_AF-A0A4Y8I7M2-F1
#
_entry.id   AF-A0A4Y8I7M2-F1
#
_cell.length_a   1.000
_cell.length_b   1.000
_cell.length_c   1.000
_cell.angle_alpha   90.00
_cell.angle_beta   90.00
_cell.angle_gamma   90.00
#
_symmetry.space_group_name_H-M   'P 1'
#
loop_
_entity.id
_entity.type
_entity.pdbx_description
1 polymer ?
#
loop_
_entity_poly.entity_id
_entity_poly.type
_entity_poly.pdbx_seq_one_letter_code
_entity_poly.pdbx_strand_id
1 'polypeptide(L)'
;MFKKIFILSMLSALTIFGCSDDDDDTTGPALSNNTLVLSLTGVETLQNGYHYEGWAIVGGSPVATGKFNVDANGVLEDLSSNAISGGEFVTTTDLTDATAIIITIEPDGDTDANPADTHYLAGSVSTMSSTLTVGHASALGDDYSTATGDYILATPTDGANTNENSGIWFLNPPSTTFSYSLSGVTPLLNGFHYEGWAIVDGAALSAGKFNVDDAGALVDLNGVSIANGEIEIGGDLSAATAIILTIEPDGDTDTTPAATHYLAGSVSALSAALTVGDASALGNDYSTATGDYILATPTDAVSTDENSGIWFLSLASGSPAAGLSLPDLPSGWVYEGWAVINGTPVTTGTFTDIAAADLSAPYSGTEAGPPFPGEDFLNNAPSGLTFPTDLAGATAVISIEPSPDDASTPFTLKPLVGSIATNATDHVTYAMDNNSSGFPTGSVTIVVTSPSAGLVLPDLPSGWVYEGWAVIDGTPVSTGTFTDRAAVDSAAPYSGTESGPPFPGEDFLNNTPTGLTFPTDLAGGTAVISIEPSPDDASTPFTLKPLVGGIATDATDHVTYSMDNKSSGFPSGTAVIK
;
A
#
# COMPACT_ATOMS: atom_id res chain seq x y z
N MET A 1 -16.99 65.26 -71.42
CA MET A 1 -16.21 65.86 -70.31
C MET A 1 -17.18 66.31 -69.23
N PHE A 2 -16.97 65.81 -68.02
CA PHE A 2 -17.42 66.28 -66.71
C PHE A 2 -18.89 66.72 -66.45
N LYS A 3 -19.43 66.05 -65.42
CA LYS A 3 -19.98 66.59 -64.15
C LYS A 3 -21.50 66.67 -63.96
N LYS A 4 -21.87 66.04 -62.82
CA LYS A 4 -22.80 66.47 -61.76
C LYS A 4 -24.27 66.00 -61.81
N ILE A 5 -24.51 65.01 -60.93
CA ILE A 5 -25.57 64.90 -59.91
C ILE A 5 -26.39 66.20 -59.70
N PHE A 6 -27.73 66.12 -59.81
CA PHE A 6 -28.76 66.33 -58.75
C PHE A 6 -30.20 66.44 -59.36
N ILE A 7 -31.23 66.28 -58.50
CA ILE A 7 -32.70 66.59 -58.65
C ILE A 7 -33.56 65.36 -59.03
N LEU A 8 -34.33 64.72 -58.14
CA LEU A 8 -35.50 65.14 -57.31
C LEU A 8 -36.84 65.19 -58.08
N SER A 9 -37.82 64.40 -57.63
CA SER A 9 -39.26 64.54 -57.91
C SER A 9 -39.99 64.09 -56.63
N MET A 10 -40.53 64.97 -55.77
CA MET A 10 -41.88 65.59 -55.84
C MET A 10 -42.97 64.55 -56.17
N LEU A 11 -44.08 64.38 -55.41
CA LEU A 11 -45.08 65.38 -55.01
C LEU A 11 -46.05 64.70 -53.99
N SER A 12 -46.10 65.11 -52.71
CA SER A 12 -47.10 66.00 -52.07
C SER A 12 -48.59 65.76 -52.38
N ALA A 13 -49.38 65.41 -51.36
CA ALA A 13 -50.69 66.02 -51.08
C ALA A 13 -51.16 65.71 -49.64
N LEU A 14 -51.31 66.77 -48.85
CA LEU A 14 -51.83 66.83 -47.48
C LEU A 14 -53.25 67.41 -47.53
N THR A 15 -54.23 66.91 -46.75
CA THR A 15 -55.28 67.70 -46.04
C THR A 15 -56.12 66.81 -45.09
N ILE A 16 -56.00 66.92 -43.75
CA ILE A 16 -56.73 67.65 -42.64
C ILE A 16 -58.07 67.07 -42.14
N PHE A 17 -58.18 67.03 -40.78
CA PHE A 17 -59.31 66.88 -39.82
C PHE A 17 -59.64 65.42 -39.40
N GLY A 18 -59.78 65.01 -38.12
CA GLY A 18 -59.71 65.64 -36.81
C GLY A 18 -60.31 64.71 -35.72
N CYS A 19 -59.75 64.75 -34.50
CA CYS A 19 -60.28 64.36 -33.16
C CYS A 19 -60.72 62.93 -32.76
N SER A 20 -60.17 62.51 -31.60
CA SER A 20 -60.74 61.74 -30.45
C SER A 20 -61.13 60.28 -30.73
N ASP A 21 -60.44 59.27 -30.21
CA ASP A 21 -60.45 58.78 -28.82
C ASP A 21 -59.49 57.57 -28.72
N ASP A 22 -59.13 57.24 -27.48
CA ASP A 22 -58.26 56.14 -27.06
C ASP A 22 -58.50 54.80 -27.79
N ASP A 23 -57.41 54.13 -28.16
CA ASP A 23 -57.25 52.69 -27.97
C ASP A 23 -55.75 52.34 -27.99
N ASP A 24 -55.28 51.92 -26.81
CA ASP A 24 -54.05 51.17 -26.57
C ASP A 24 -54.10 49.86 -27.38
N ASP A 25 -53.17 49.65 -28.32
CA ASP A 25 -52.81 48.30 -28.75
C ASP A 25 -51.32 48.24 -29.14
N THR A 26 -50.50 48.04 -28.12
CA THR A 26 -49.14 47.51 -28.27
C THR A 26 -49.13 46.06 -27.82
N THR A 27 -49.62 45.12 -28.64
CA THR A 27 -49.39 43.69 -28.40
C THR A 27 -48.88 42.98 -29.66
N GLY A 28 -47.59 42.68 -29.68
CA GLY A 28 -47.05 41.61 -30.52
C GLY A 28 -47.64 40.25 -30.10
N PRO A 29 -47.45 39.18 -30.89
CA PRO A 29 -47.97 37.86 -30.52
C PRO A 29 -47.43 37.43 -29.14
N ALA A 30 -48.33 37.01 -28.25
CA ALA A 30 -47.96 36.48 -26.94
C ALA A 30 -47.12 35.20 -27.11
N LEU A 31 -45.93 35.18 -26.50
CA LEU A 31 -45.09 33.99 -26.45
C LEU A 31 -45.72 33.00 -25.47
N SER A 32 -45.87 31.73 -25.87
CA SER A 32 -46.57 30.73 -25.06
C SER A 32 -45.69 30.05 -24.02
N ASN A 33 -44.38 29.97 -24.25
CA ASN A 33 -43.43 29.21 -23.43
C ASN A 33 -42.13 30.01 -23.16
N ASN A 34 -42.26 31.25 -22.64
CA ASN A 34 -41.13 32.17 -22.45
C ASN A 34 -40.66 32.28 -21.01
N THR A 35 -41.16 31.48 -20.08
CA THR A 35 -40.75 31.53 -18.67
C THR A 35 -39.98 30.27 -18.27
N LEU A 36 -38.77 30.43 -17.74
CA LEU A 36 -38.01 29.36 -17.12
C LEU A 36 -38.24 29.38 -15.60
N VAL A 37 -38.53 28.23 -15.00
CA VAL A 37 -38.71 28.09 -13.57
C VAL A 37 -37.63 27.18 -13.01
N LEU A 38 -36.79 27.70 -12.12
CA LEU A 38 -35.68 26.98 -11.50
C LEU A 38 -35.98 26.64 -10.04
N SER A 39 -35.62 25.43 -9.64
CA SER A 39 -35.54 25.00 -8.24
C SER A 39 -34.21 24.31 -8.03
N LEU A 40 -33.33 24.91 -7.24
CA LEU A 40 -31.96 24.45 -7.01
C LEU A 40 -31.78 24.01 -5.55
N THR A 41 -30.81 23.14 -5.30
CA THR A 41 -30.47 22.63 -3.97
C THR A 41 -28.97 22.42 -3.87
N GLY A 42 -28.38 22.78 -2.72
CA GLY A 42 -26.93 22.63 -2.48
C GLY A 42 -26.05 23.66 -3.19
N VAL A 43 -26.65 24.64 -3.87
CA VAL A 43 -25.95 25.74 -4.54
C VAL A 43 -25.53 26.78 -3.50
N GLU A 44 -24.28 27.23 -3.58
CA GLU A 44 -23.74 28.23 -2.66
C GLU A 44 -23.98 29.67 -3.11
N THR A 45 -23.79 30.62 -2.20
CA THR A 45 -23.79 32.05 -2.53
C THR A 45 -22.46 32.42 -3.16
N LEU A 46 -22.47 32.93 -4.39
CA LEU A 46 -21.27 33.45 -5.03
C LEU A 46 -20.89 34.83 -4.47
N GLN A 47 -19.59 35.08 -4.36
CA GLN A 47 -19.02 36.32 -3.81
C GLN A 47 -18.12 37.01 -4.85
N ASN A 48 -17.48 38.12 -4.43
CA ASN A 48 -16.44 38.83 -5.19
C ASN A 48 -16.81 39.25 -6.62
N GLY A 49 -18.12 39.46 -6.86
CA GLY A 49 -18.62 39.88 -8.16
C GLY A 49 -18.86 38.72 -9.12
N TYR A 50 -19.03 37.49 -8.64
CA TYR A 50 -19.57 36.40 -9.46
C TYR A 50 -21.06 36.21 -9.22
N HIS A 51 -21.76 35.73 -10.24
CA HIS A 51 -23.18 35.37 -10.20
C HIS A 51 -23.47 34.15 -11.08
N TYR A 52 -24.66 33.58 -10.93
CA TYR A 52 -25.13 32.53 -11.83
C TYR A 52 -25.87 33.15 -13.03
N GLU A 53 -25.71 32.55 -14.20
CA GLU A 53 -26.56 32.84 -15.36
C GLU A 53 -27.19 31.57 -15.91
N GLY A 54 -28.50 31.62 -16.17
CA GLY A 54 -29.23 30.53 -16.78
C GLY A 54 -29.27 30.65 -18.29
N TRP A 55 -29.06 29.54 -19.00
CA TRP A 55 -29.07 29.47 -20.45
C TRP A 55 -29.98 28.35 -20.94
N ALA A 56 -30.80 28.64 -21.94
CA ALA A 56 -31.56 27.65 -22.69
C ALA A 56 -30.92 27.44 -24.07
N ILE A 57 -30.68 26.20 -24.48
CA ILE A 57 -30.13 25.90 -25.81
C ILE A 57 -31.27 25.75 -26.80
N VAL A 58 -31.53 26.78 -27.60
CA VAL A 58 -32.62 26.82 -28.59
C VAL A 58 -32.05 26.80 -30.00
N GLY A 59 -32.43 25.80 -30.80
CA GLY A 59 -31.89 25.65 -32.16
C GLY A 59 -30.37 25.45 -32.22
N GLY A 60 -29.76 24.97 -31.12
CA GLY A 60 -28.31 24.80 -30.98
C GLY A 60 -27.55 26.04 -30.51
N SER A 61 -28.22 27.16 -30.28
CA SER A 61 -27.61 28.40 -29.78
C SER A 61 -28.02 28.68 -28.33
N PRO A 62 -27.13 29.24 -27.49
CA PRO A 62 -27.47 29.66 -26.15
C PRO A 62 -28.39 30.87 -26.16
N VAL A 63 -29.40 30.86 -25.30
CA VAL A 63 -30.33 31.97 -25.03
C VAL A 63 -30.28 32.25 -23.53
N ALA A 64 -29.83 33.45 -23.15
CA ALA A 64 -29.83 33.89 -21.75
C ALA A 64 -31.26 33.94 -21.22
N THR A 65 -31.46 33.37 -20.03
CA THR A 65 -32.75 33.27 -19.36
C THR A 65 -32.83 34.18 -18.13
N GLY A 66 -31.68 34.53 -17.55
CA GLY A 66 -31.58 35.51 -16.48
C GLY A 66 -30.36 35.28 -15.60
N LYS A 67 -29.92 36.36 -14.95
CA LYS A 67 -28.83 36.39 -13.98
C LYS A 67 -29.39 36.35 -12.56
N PHE A 68 -28.78 35.57 -11.69
CA PHE A 68 -29.22 35.41 -10.30
C PHE A 68 -28.06 35.02 -9.37
N ASN A 69 -28.30 35.11 -8.07
CA ASN A 69 -27.47 34.50 -7.04
C ASN A 69 -28.37 33.72 -6.08
N VAL A 70 -27.81 33.09 -5.06
CA VAL A 70 -28.53 32.35 -4.03
C VAL A 70 -28.20 32.93 -2.66
N ASP A 71 -29.20 33.15 -1.82
CA ASP A 71 -29.00 33.62 -0.45
C ASP A 71 -28.51 32.50 0.49
N ALA A 72 -28.20 32.86 1.75
CA ALA A 72 -27.75 31.90 2.76
C ALA A 72 -28.75 30.78 3.10
N ASN A 73 -30.02 30.89 2.67
CA ASN A 73 -31.07 29.91 2.88
C ASN A 73 -31.38 29.09 1.62
N GLY A 74 -30.67 29.31 0.50
CA GLY A 74 -30.93 28.63 -0.76
C GLY A 74 -32.00 29.30 -1.64
N VAL A 75 -32.43 30.53 -1.31
CA VAL A 75 -33.43 31.27 -2.09
C VAL A 75 -32.75 31.98 -3.26
N LEU A 76 -33.32 31.86 -4.47
CA LEU A 76 -32.82 32.58 -5.64
C LEU A 76 -33.10 34.08 -5.50
N GLU A 77 -32.10 34.91 -5.75
CA GLU A 77 -32.19 36.36 -5.71
C GLU A 77 -31.65 36.99 -7.00
N ASP A 78 -32.20 38.14 -7.38
CA ASP A 78 -31.62 38.95 -8.45
C ASP A 78 -30.30 39.60 -8.00
N LEU A 79 -29.59 40.26 -8.93
CA LEU A 79 -28.32 40.93 -8.63
C LEU A 79 -28.47 42.17 -7.73
N SER A 80 -29.69 42.51 -7.33
CA SER A 80 -30.00 43.56 -6.35
C SER A 80 -30.49 42.98 -5.01
N SER A 81 -30.29 41.68 -4.80
CA SER A 81 -30.70 40.93 -3.59
C SER A 81 -32.20 40.92 -3.34
N ASN A 82 -33.02 40.97 -4.39
CA ASN A 82 -34.46 40.73 -4.26
C ASN A 82 -34.77 39.27 -4.58
N ALA A 83 -35.54 38.62 -3.71
CA ALA A 83 -35.98 37.25 -3.94
C ALA A 83 -36.75 37.09 -5.26
N ILE A 84 -36.35 36.12 -6.07
CA ILE A 84 -37.01 35.73 -7.31
C ILE A 84 -38.17 34.81 -6.96
N SER A 85 -39.37 35.39 -6.93
CA SER A 85 -40.59 34.68 -6.53
C SER A 85 -40.82 33.44 -7.41
N GLY A 86 -40.87 32.26 -6.77
CA GLY A 86 -41.11 30.99 -7.44
C GLY A 86 -39.98 30.51 -8.36
N GLY A 87 -38.82 31.19 -8.36
CA GLY A 87 -37.71 30.91 -9.26
C GLY A 87 -38.05 31.16 -10.73
N GLU A 88 -38.98 32.08 -11.01
CA GLU A 88 -39.47 32.35 -12.36
C GLU A 88 -38.63 33.44 -13.07
N PHE A 89 -38.11 33.08 -14.24
CA PHE A 89 -37.31 33.92 -15.12
C PHE A 89 -38.06 34.11 -16.44
N VAL A 90 -38.59 35.32 -16.66
CA VAL A 90 -39.33 35.66 -17.89
C VAL A 90 -38.36 36.13 -18.96
N THR A 91 -38.36 35.45 -20.10
CA THR A 91 -37.48 35.72 -21.23
C THR A 91 -38.22 36.42 -22.38
N THR A 92 -37.45 36.99 -23.31
CA THR A 92 -38.00 37.59 -24.54
C THR A 92 -38.09 36.61 -25.71
N THR A 93 -37.78 35.33 -25.47
CA THR A 93 -37.64 34.29 -26.51
C THR A 93 -38.57 33.12 -26.18
N ASP A 94 -39.14 32.49 -27.20
CA ASP A 94 -39.87 31.24 -27.03
C ASP A 94 -38.89 30.09 -26.76
N LEU A 95 -39.04 29.41 -25.62
CA LEU A 95 -38.17 28.31 -25.20
C LEU A 95 -38.72 26.93 -25.59
N THR A 96 -39.80 26.85 -26.39
CA THR A 96 -40.43 25.59 -26.79
C THR A 96 -39.44 24.57 -27.36
N ASP A 97 -38.49 25.04 -28.18
CA ASP A 97 -37.50 24.20 -28.86
C ASP A 97 -36.17 24.07 -28.07
N ALA A 98 -36.17 24.42 -26.78
CA ALA A 98 -35.00 24.26 -25.93
C ALA A 98 -34.63 22.78 -25.79
N THR A 99 -33.37 22.42 -26.03
CA THR A 99 -32.87 21.05 -25.92
C THR A 99 -32.12 20.80 -24.62
N ALA A 100 -31.60 21.84 -23.99
CA ALA A 100 -30.90 21.77 -22.71
C ALA A 100 -31.06 23.08 -21.93
N ILE A 101 -30.93 22.97 -20.61
CA ILE A 101 -30.74 24.10 -19.70
C ILE A 101 -29.34 23.97 -19.10
N ILE A 102 -28.61 25.08 -19.02
CA ILE A 102 -27.26 25.18 -18.45
C ILE A 102 -27.26 26.35 -17.47
N ILE A 103 -26.61 26.18 -16.33
CA ILE A 103 -26.31 27.24 -15.36
C ILE A 103 -24.80 27.42 -15.35
N THR A 104 -24.33 28.63 -15.59
CA THR A 104 -22.90 29.00 -15.55
C THR A 104 -22.59 29.92 -14.38
N ILE A 105 -21.31 30.01 -14.02
CA ILE A 105 -20.78 30.99 -13.07
C ILE A 105 -20.13 32.12 -13.88
N GLU A 106 -20.73 33.30 -13.85
CA GLU A 106 -20.32 34.46 -14.67
C GLU A 106 -19.71 35.57 -13.82
N PRO A 107 -18.67 36.27 -14.31
CA PRO A 107 -18.12 37.43 -13.64
C PRO A 107 -18.99 38.69 -13.83
N ASP A 108 -18.85 39.63 -12.92
CA ASP A 108 -19.53 40.92 -12.96
C ASP A 108 -19.11 41.72 -14.20
N GLY A 109 -20.11 42.36 -14.83
CA GLY A 109 -19.89 43.13 -16.04
C GLY A 109 -19.65 42.29 -17.29
N ASP A 110 -19.82 40.97 -17.23
CA ASP A 110 -19.98 40.17 -18.43
C ASP A 110 -21.22 40.63 -19.23
N THR A 111 -20.98 40.89 -20.50
CA THR A 111 -21.94 41.44 -21.47
C THR A 111 -21.99 40.64 -22.75
N ASP A 112 -21.21 39.56 -22.84
CA ASP A 112 -21.21 38.71 -24.02
C ASP A 112 -22.45 37.78 -24.01
N ALA A 113 -22.77 37.22 -25.17
CA ALA A 113 -24.00 36.46 -25.37
C ALA A 113 -23.78 34.94 -25.33
N ASN A 114 -22.64 34.52 -24.80
CA ASN A 114 -22.24 33.13 -24.67
C ASN A 114 -22.10 32.79 -23.18
N PRO A 115 -22.39 31.54 -22.80
CA PRO A 115 -22.05 31.06 -21.47
C PRO A 115 -20.51 31.05 -21.28
N ALA A 116 -20.04 31.40 -20.08
CA ALA A 116 -18.66 31.16 -19.66
C ALA A 116 -18.34 29.67 -19.63
N ASP A 117 -17.04 29.33 -19.61
CA ASP A 117 -16.57 27.93 -19.58
C ASP A 117 -16.97 27.18 -18.28
N THR A 118 -17.27 27.91 -17.20
CA THR A 118 -17.68 27.42 -15.87
C THR A 118 -19.13 26.90 -15.85
N HIS A 119 -19.43 25.87 -16.64
CA HIS A 119 -20.74 25.23 -16.61
C HIS A 119 -20.92 24.42 -15.31
N TYR A 120 -21.80 24.90 -14.44
CA TYR A 120 -21.98 24.37 -13.10
C TYR A 120 -23.04 23.26 -13.02
N LEU A 121 -24.25 23.54 -13.52
CA LEU A 121 -25.34 22.57 -13.57
C LEU A 121 -25.95 22.53 -14.96
N ALA A 122 -26.26 21.35 -15.48
CA ALA A 122 -26.95 21.24 -16.75
C ALA A 122 -27.90 20.04 -16.78
N GLY A 123 -28.83 20.08 -17.73
CA GLY A 123 -29.74 18.97 -17.98
C GLY A 123 -30.46 19.08 -19.32
N SER A 124 -30.66 17.94 -19.98
CA SER A 124 -31.43 17.83 -21.21
C SER A 124 -32.92 18.09 -20.97
N VAL A 125 -33.54 18.89 -21.82
CA VAL A 125 -34.97 19.20 -21.75
C VAL A 125 -35.78 18.05 -22.36
N SER A 126 -36.73 17.53 -21.61
CA SER A 126 -37.73 16.56 -22.05
C SER A 126 -39.10 16.98 -21.54
N THR A 127 -40.09 17.05 -22.43
CA THR A 127 -41.46 17.48 -22.06
C THR A 127 -41.48 18.81 -21.30
N MET A 128 -40.68 19.79 -21.75
CA MET A 128 -40.54 21.13 -21.13
C MET A 128 -39.99 21.12 -19.70
N SER A 129 -39.36 20.02 -19.27
CA SER A 129 -38.74 19.90 -17.95
C SER A 129 -37.33 19.33 -18.08
N SER A 130 -36.46 19.63 -17.12
CA SER A 130 -35.09 19.11 -17.05
C SER A 130 -34.67 18.87 -15.60
N THR A 131 -33.90 17.81 -15.37
CA THR A 131 -33.17 17.60 -14.10
C THR A 131 -31.75 18.12 -14.29
N LEU A 132 -31.34 19.04 -13.43
CA LEU A 132 -30.05 19.69 -13.49
C LEU A 132 -29.06 19.01 -12.54
N THR A 133 -27.91 18.63 -13.04
CA THR A 133 -26.85 17.97 -12.26
C THR A 133 -25.48 18.44 -12.75
N VAL A 134 -24.46 18.31 -11.90
CA VAL A 134 -23.07 18.54 -12.32
C VAL A 134 -22.59 17.47 -13.32
N GLY A 135 -23.13 16.25 -13.24
CA GLY A 135 -22.72 15.12 -14.08
C GLY A 135 -23.27 15.12 -15.50
N HIS A 136 -24.11 16.10 -15.86
CA HIS A 136 -24.55 16.24 -17.24
C HIS A 136 -23.37 16.63 -18.14
N ALA A 137 -23.32 16.11 -19.37
CA ALA A 137 -22.22 16.34 -20.33
C ALA A 137 -22.04 17.80 -20.79
N SER A 138 -22.97 18.68 -20.42
CA SER A 138 -22.88 20.14 -20.64
C SER A 138 -22.58 20.91 -19.35
N ALA A 139 -22.24 20.22 -18.26
CA ALA A 139 -21.70 20.76 -17.00
C ALA A 139 -20.30 20.14 -16.79
N LEU A 140 -20.02 19.55 -15.63
CA LEU A 140 -18.74 18.85 -15.38
C LEU A 140 -18.62 17.54 -16.15
N GLY A 141 -19.74 16.91 -16.52
CA GLY A 141 -19.75 15.68 -17.32
C GLY A 141 -19.47 14.39 -16.54
N ASP A 142 -19.29 14.46 -15.22
CA ASP A 142 -19.14 13.32 -14.31
C ASP A 142 -19.84 13.60 -12.97
N ASP A 143 -20.36 12.57 -12.31
CA ASP A 143 -21.03 12.68 -11.00
C ASP A 143 -20.11 12.39 -9.80
N TYR A 144 -18.84 12.09 -10.08
CA TYR A 144 -17.75 11.83 -9.16
C TYR A 144 -18.01 10.65 -8.22
N SER A 145 -19.00 9.80 -8.49
CA SER A 145 -19.34 8.65 -7.64
C SER A 145 -18.23 7.60 -7.56
N THR A 146 -17.27 7.65 -8.49
CA THR A 146 -16.08 6.77 -8.54
C THR A 146 -14.81 7.42 -8.03
N ALA A 147 -14.86 8.70 -7.62
CA ALA A 147 -13.69 9.40 -7.12
C ALA A 147 -13.19 8.76 -5.82
N THR A 148 -11.87 8.60 -5.71
CA THR A 148 -11.19 8.16 -4.49
C THR A 148 -9.96 9.02 -4.25
N GLY A 149 -9.54 9.12 -3.00
CA GLY A 149 -8.34 9.86 -2.63
C GLY A 149 -7.65 9.25 -1.44
N ASP A 150 -6.34 9.15 -1.54
CA ASP A 150 -5.43 8.82 -0.45
C ASP A 150 -4.40 9.96 -0.31
N TYR A 151 -3.91 10.13 0.92
CA TYR A 151 -2.87 11.10 1.26
C TYR A 151 -1.93 10.55 2.33
N ILE A 152 -0.75 11.15 2.44
CA ILE A 152 0.17 10.96 3.56
C ILE A 152 0.41 12.29 4.28
N LEU A 153 0.86 12.22 5.54
CA LEU A 153 1.52 13.35 6.18
C LEU A 153 3.04 13.19 6.02
N ALA A 154 3.70 14.23 5.51
CA ALA A 154 5.15 14.29 5.34
C ALA A 154 5.61 15.74 5.07
N THR A 155 6.88 16.05 5.34
CA THR A 155 7.53 17.35 5.03
C THR A 155 8.77 17.20 4.12
N PRO A 156 8.62 16.61 2.92
CA PRO A 156 9.75 16.31 2.03
C PRO A 156 10.57 17.52 1.57
N THR A 157 10.08 18.76 1.75
CA THR A 157 10.75 19.98 1.25
C THR A 157 11.74 20.62 2.22
N ASP A 158 12.00 20.07 3.41
CA ASP A 158 13.02 20.59 4.34
C ASP A 158 14.14 19.59 4.70
N GLY A 159 13.97 18.32 4.35
CA GLY A 159 14.96 17.25 4.55
C GLY A 159 15.22 16.88 6.02
N ALA A 160 14.45 17.40 6.97
CA ALA A 160 14.64 17.16 8.39
C ALA A 160 13.48 16.34 8.98
N ASN A 161 13.76 15.13 9.46
CA ASN A 161 12.75 14.24 10.04
C ASN A 161 12.33 14.65 11.48
N THR A 162 11.76 15.83 11.65
CA THR A 162 11.36 16.38 12.96
C THR A 162 9.96 17.02 13.01
N ASN A 163 9.26 17.16 11.88
CA ASN A 163 8.01 17.93 11.75
C ASN A 163 7.05 17.32 10.71
N GLU A 164 7.10 16.01 10.49
CA GLU A 164 6.53 15.37 9.30
C GLU A 164 5.01 15.45 9.24
N ASN A 165 4.36 15.59 10.39
CA ASN A 165 2.92 15.83 10.47
C ASN A 165 2.50 17.25 9.99
N SER A 166 3.45 18.10 9.59
CA SER A 166 3.20 19.47 9.13
C SER A 166 3.10 19.65 7.63
N GLY A 167 3.04 18.57 6.85
CA GLY A 167 2.70 18.64 5.43
C GLY A 167 1.68 17.58 5.07
N ILE A 168 0.99 17.79 3.94
CA ILE A 168 0.02 16.84 3.40
C ILE A 168 0.25 16.67 1.90
N TRP A 169 0.34 15.42 1.46
CA TRP A 169 0.61 15.09 0.06
C TRP A 169 -0.38 14.03 -0.44
N PHE A 170 -1.04 14.31 -1.57
CA PHE A 170 -2.05 13.44 -2.15
C PHE A 170 -1.42 12.37 -3.06
N LEU A 171 -0.58 11.53 -2.44
CA LEU A 171 0.18 10.46 -3.07
C LEU A 171 0.06 9.16 -2.29
N ASN A 172 0.31 8.05 -2.99
CA ASN A 172 0.62 6.77 -2.37
C ASN A 172 2.14 6.67 -2.24
N PRO A 173 2.67 6.40 -1.02
CA PRO A 173 4.11 6.28 -0.81
C PRO A 173 4.66 5.07 -1.60
N PRO A 174 5.98 5.03 -1.85
CA PRO A 174 6.58 3.84 -2.43
C PRO A 174 6.38 2.66 -1.48
N SER A 175 6.01 1.50 -2.02
CA SER A 175 5.99 0.25 -1.27
C SER A 175 7.17 -0.62 -1.64
N THR A 176 7.73 -1.30 -0.65
CA THR A 176 8.77 -2.30 -0.86
C THR A 176 8.21 -3.68 -0.54
N THR A 177 8.33 -4.61 -1.49
CA THR A 177 7.88 -5.99 -1.33
C THR A 177 9.05 -6.94 -1.46
N PHE A 178 9.14 -7.92 -0.56
CA PHE A 178 10.06 -9.04 -0.69
C PHE A 178 9.36 -10.19 -1.39
N SER A 179 9.87 -10.61 -2.54
CA SER A 179 9.43 -11.84 -3.21
C SER A 179 10.43 -12.95 -2.92
N TYR A 180 10.00 -13.91 -2.10
CA TYR A 180 10.79 -15.09 -1.74
C TYR A 180 10.55 -16.25 -2.71
N SER A 181 11.62 -16.92 -3.11
CA SER A 181 11.59 -18.25 -3.70
C SER A 181 12.48 -19.16 -2.88
N LEU A 182 11.88 -20.12 -2.15
CA LEU A 182 12.59 -21.01 -1.25
C LEU A 182 12.53 -22.46 -1.75
N SER A 183 13.59 -23.22 -1.53
CA SER A 183 13.69 -24.63 -1.88
C SER A 183 14.31 -25.41 -0.73
N GLY A 184 13.72 -26.55 -0.36
CA GLY A 184 14.20 -27.39 0.74
C GLY A 184 13.91 -26.86 2.15
N VAL A 185 13.15 -25.76 2.25
CA VAL A 185 12.64 -25.21 3.51
C VAL A 185 11.37 -25.97 3.90
N THR A 186 11.23 -26.31 5.17
CA THR A 186 10.13 -27.15 5.70
C THR A 186 9.34 -26.41 6.76
N PRO A 187 8.07 -26.77 7.01
CA PRO A 187 7.27 -26.13 8.05
C PRO A 187 7.95 -26.18 9.41
N LEU A 188 7.93 -25.05 10.13
CA LEU A 188 8.31 -25.00 11.54
C LEU A 188 7.08 -25.28 12.41
N LEU A 189 7.29 -26.02 13.50
CA LEU A 189 6.23 -26.47 14.40
C LEU A 189 6.26 -25.70 15.73
N ASN A 190 5.29 -25.97 16.61
CA ASN A 190 5.26 -25.47 17.98
C ASN A 190 5.33 -23.93 18.13
N GLY A 191 4.87 -23.21 17.10
CA GLY A 191 4.85 -21.74 17.07
C GLY A 191 6.15 -21.08 16.62
N PHE A 192 7.21 -21.86 16.35
CA PHE A 192 8.38 -21.34 15.63
C PHE A 192 7.99 -20.91 14.22
N HIS A 193 8.66 -19.89 13.72
CA HIS A 193 8.42 -19.32 12.39
C HIS A 193 9.71 -18.80 11.77
N TYR A 194 9.65 -18.48 10.48
CA TYR A 194 10.73 -17.80 9.79
C TYR A 194 10.53 -16.29 9.87
N GLU A 195 11.61 -15.56 10.08
CA GLU A 195 11.62 -14.11 9.91
C GLU A 195 12.75 -13.71 8.98
N GLY A 196 12.39 -12.92 7.97
CA GLY A 196 13.34 -12.29 7.07
C GLY A 196 13.83 -10.98 7.64
N TRP A 197 15.10 -10.67 7.40
CA TRP A 197 15.74 -9.45 7.87
C TRP A 197 16.54 -8.82 6.74
N ALA A 198 16.34 -7.53 6.50
CA ALA A 198 17.15 -6.73 5.59
C ALA A 198 18.19 -5.95 6.38
N ILE A 199 19.46 -5.99 5.96
CA ILE A 199 20.52 -5.19 6.59
C ILE A 199 20.65 -3.86 5.85
N VAL A 200 20.13 -2.79 6.44
CA VAL A 200 20.17 -1.41 5.92
C VAL A 200 21.06 -0.57 6.82
N ASP A 201 22.08 0.06 6.25
CA ASP A 201 23.06 0.87 6.99
C ASP A 201 23.69 0.17 8.21
N GLY A 202 23.80 -1.17 8.14
CA GLY A 202 24.34 -2.01 9.21
C GLY A 202 23.35 -2.36 10.32
N ALA A 203 22.09 -1.90 10.25
CA ALA A 203 21.02 -2.28 11.15
C ALA A 203 20.11 -3.34 10.48
N ALA A 204 19.57 -4.27 11.28
CA ALA A 204 18.58 -5.22 10.81
C ALA A 204 17.18 -4.58 10.86
N LEU A 205 16.47 -4.62 9.74
CA LEU A 205 15.05 -4.31 9.64
C LEU A 205 14.28 -5.61 9.37
N SER A 206 13.24 -5.87 10.16
CA SER A 206 12.35 -6.99 9.87
C SER A 206 11.73 -6.81 8.48
N ALA A 207 11.85 -7.86 7.68
CA ALA A 207 11.27 -7.99 6.35
C ALA A 207 10.15 -9.05 6.34
N GLY A 208 9.45 -9.15 7.48
CA GLY A 208 8.23 -9.94 7.64
C GLY A 208 8.45 -11.34 8.22
N LYS A 209 7.43 -11.77 8.97
CA LYS A 209 7.32 -13.08 9.62
C LYS A 209 6.41 -13.99 8.80
N PHE A 210 6.82 -15.21 8.56
CA PHE A 210 6.08 -16.20 7.77
C PHE A 210 6.44 -17.63 8.16
N ASN A 211 5.69 -18.60 7.67
CA ASN A 211 6.07 -20.01 7.69
C ASN A 211 5.92 -20.60 6.28
N VAL A 212 6.24 -21.87 6.10
CA VAL A 212 5.92 -22.61 4.87
C VAL A 212 4.95 -23.75 5.16
N ASP A 213 4.12 -24.11 4.18
CA ASP A 213 3.25 -25.28 4.27
C ASP A 213 3.96 -26.57 3.82
N ASP A 214 3.26 -27.71 3.90
CA ASP A 214 3.79 -29.03 3.51
C ASP A 214 4.19 -29.11 2.02
N ALA A 215 3.69 -28.20 1.18
CA ALA A 215 4.05 -28.10 -0.24
C ALA A 215 5.23 -27.13 -0.47
N GLY A 216 5.71 -26.45 0.57
CA GLY A 216 6.77 -25.44 0.51
C GLY A 216 6.29 -24.05 0.09
N ALA A 217 4.97 -23.80 0.06
CA ALA A 217 4.43 -22.47 -0.23
C ALA A 217 4.48 -21.60 1.04
N LEU A 218 4.74 -20.29 0.86
CA LEU A 218 4.74 -19.34 1.97
C LEU A 218 3.33 -19.13 2.52
N VAL A 219 3.22 -19.10 3.85
CA VAL A 219 2.00 -18.81 4.59
C VAL A 219 2.27 -17.79 5.69
N ASP A 220 1.27 -16.98 6.04
CA ASP A 220 1.33 -16.13 7.22
C ASP A 220 1.31 -16.97 8.51
N LEU A 221 1.46 -16.32 9.67
CA LEU A 221 1.46 -17.00 10.96
C LEU A 221 0.10 -17.65 11.33
N ASN A 222 -0.96 -17.35 10.58
CA ASN A 222 -2.28 -18.00 10.70
C ASN A 222 -2.47 -19.15 9.69
N GLY A 223 -1.45 -19.45 8.87
CA GLY A 223 -1.50 -20.49 7.84
C GLY A 223 -2.21 -20.07 6.55
N VAL A 224 -2.46 -18.78 6.34
CA VAL A 224 -3.04 -18.25 5.10
C VAL A 224 -1.94 -18.08 4.06
N SER A 225 -2.15 -18.62 2.86
CA SER A 225 -1.16 -18.54 1.78
C SER A 225 -0.82 -17.10 1.39
N ILE A 226 0.47 -16.82 1.31
CA ILE A 226 1.03 -15.56 0.83
C ILE A 226 1.22 -15.68 -0.69
N ALA A 227 0.42 -14.92 -1.45
CA ALA A 227 0.45 -14.97 -2.90
C ALA A 227 1.82 -14.54 -3.44
N ASN A 228 2.32 -15.26 -4.45
CA ASN A 228 3.60 -15.00 -5.13
C ASN A 228 4.83 -14.94 -4.20
N GLY A 229 4.71 -15.38 -2.94
CA GLY A 229 5.76 -15.22 -1.94
C GLY A 229 6.10 -13.77 -1.63
N GLU A 230 5.15 -12.85 -1.88
CA GLU A 230 5.31 -11.41 -1.74
C GLU A 230 4.89 -10.94 -0.34
N ILE A 231 5.83 -10.34 0.40
CA ILE A 231 5.58 -9.73 1.71
C ILE A 231 5.87 -8.24 1.63
N GLU A 232 4.86 -7.41 1.89
CA GLU A 232 4.99 -5.95 1.91
C GLU A 232 5.69 -5.50 3.20
N ILE A 233 6.68 -4.62 3.05
CA ILE A 233 7.50 -4.10 4.14
C ILE A 233 7.27 -2.60 4.30
N GLY A 234 7.00 -2.15 5.53
CA GLY A 234 6.93 -0.75 5.89
C GLY A 234 8.32 -0.13 5.96
N GLY A 235 8.93 0.19 4.81
CA GLY A 235 10.22 0.89 4.75
C GLY A 235 10.87 0.87 3.36
N ASP A 236 11.82 1.78 3.15
CA ASP A 236 12.69 1.76 1.96
C ASP A 236 13.85 0.78 2.18
N LEU A 237 13.87 -0.30 1.39
CA LEU A 237 14.95 -1.30 1.40
C LEU A 237 15.89 -1.18 0.20
N SER A 238 15.84 -0.05 -0.53
CA SER A 238 16.71 0.20 -1.68
C SER A 238 18.21 0.19 -1.32
N ALA A 239 18.54 0.50 -0.05
CA ALA A 239 19.89 0.48 0.50
C ALA A 239 20.26 -0.84 1.20
N ALA A 240 19.42 -1.88 1.13
CA ALA A 240 19.72 -3.16 1.76
C ALA A 240 21.00 -3.78 1.19
N THR A 241 21.87 -4.29 2.07
CA THR A 241 23.19 -4.85 1.74
C THR A 241 23.23 -6.37 1.88
N ALA A 242 22.37 -6.94 2.71
CA ALA A 242 22.23 -8.38 2.91
C ALA A 242 20.80 -8.72 3.34
N ILE A 243 20.38 -9.94 3.04
CA ILE A 243 19.16 -10.55 3.55
C ILE A 243 19.54 -11.76 4.41
N ILE A 244 18.91 -11.87 5.58
CA ILE A 244 19.08 -12.99 6.51
C ILE A 244 17.69 -13.57 6.80
N LEU A 245 17.57 -14.89 6.71
CA LEU A 245 16.41 -15.64 7.14
C LEU A 245 16.76 -16.37 8.44
N THR A 246 15.96 -16.15 9.46
CA THR A 246 16.14 -16.70 10.80
C THR A 246 15.01 -17.63 11.20
N ILE A 247 15.25 -18.50 12.18
CA ILE A 247 14.22 -19.28 12.86
C ILE A 247 13.93 -18.58 14.19
N GLU A 248 12.73 -18.05 14.34
CA GLU A 248 12.30 -17.27 15.51
C GLU A 248 11.31 -18.06 16.37
N PRO A 249 11.35 -17.90 17.71
CA PRO A 249 10.47 -18.62 18.63
C PRO A 249 9.03 -18.06 18.63
N ASP A 250 8.10 -18.84 19.18
CA ASP A 250 6.71 -18.42 19.35
C ASP A 250 6.59 -17.16 20.22
N GLY A 251 5.76 -16.22 19.77
CA GLY A 251 5.55 -14.95 20.47
C GLY A 251 6.73 -13.99 20.46
N ASP A 252 7.73 -14.19 19.59
CA ASP A 252 8.84 -13.26 19.45
C ASP A 252 8.39 -11.87 19.00
N THR A 253 8.79 -10.86 19.78
CA THR A 253 8.54 -9.44 19.55
C THR A 253 9.83 -8.62 19.48
N ASP A 254 10.99 -9.28 19.51
CA ASP A 254 12.28 -8.60 19.48
C ASP A 254 12.51 -7.96 18.10
N THR A 255 13.23 -6.84 18.09
CA THR A 255 13.56 -6.11 16.86
C THR A 255 14.94 -6.49 16.34
N THR A 256 15.46 -7.63 16.76
CA THR A 256 16.79 -8.13 16.38
C THR A 256 16.68 -9.60 16.00
N PRO A 257 17.39 -10.04 14.94
CA PRO A 257 17.38 -11.45 14.55
C PRO A 257 17.86 -12.37 15.67
N ALA A 258 17.21 -13.53 15.85
CA ALA A 258 17.73 -14.61 16.69
C ALA A 258 19.06 -15.14 16.17
N ALA A 259 19.83 -15.82 17.03
CA ALA A 259 21.13 -16.37 16.66
C ALA A 259 21.05 -17.49 15.59
N THR A 260 19.87 -18.10 15.41
CA THR A 260 19.53 -19.16 14.46
C THR A 260 19.40 -18.63 13.03
N HIS A 261 20.49 -18.07 12.49
CA HIS A 261 20.55 -17.67 11.09
C HIS A 261 20.58 -18.90 10.18
N TYR A 262 19.53 -19.07 9.40
CA TYR A 262 19.28 -20.29 8.62
C TYR A 262 19.76 -20.15 7.18
N LEU A 263 19.35 -19.09 6.47
CA LEU A 263 19.81 -18.78 5.12
C LEU A 263 20.20 -17.31 5.05
N ALA A 264 21.27 -16.98 4.33
CA ALA A 264 21.64 -15.58 4.12
C ALA A 264 22.26 -15.36 2.74
N GLY A 265 22.30 -14.10 2.31
CA GLY A 265 22.95 -13.69 1.08
C GLY A 265 23.13 -12.18 0.97
N SER A 266 24.19 -11.77 0.29
CA SER A 266 24.42 -10.35 -0.03
C SER A 266 23.43 -9.85 -1.11
N VAL A 267 22.96 -8.62 -0.95
CA VAL A 267 22.09 -7.96 -1.93
C VAL A 267 22.94 -7.37 -3.06
N SER A 268 22.56 -7.66 -4.30
CA SER A 268 23.11 -7.06 -5.51
C SER A 268 21.99 -6.86 -6.52
N ALA A 269 21.87 -5.65 -7.07
CA ALA A 269 20.80 -5.30 -8.02
C ALA A 269 19.40 -5.65 -7.51
N LEU A 270 19.10 -5.32 -6.24
CA LEU A 270 17.83 -5.59 -5.57
C LEU A 270 17.46 -7.09 -5.51
N SER A 271 18.45 -7.98 -5.52
CA SER A 271 18.25 -9.42 -5.32
C SER A 271 19.35 -10.03 -4.48
N ALA A 272 19.02 -11.10 -3.74
CA ALA A 272 19.97 -11.90 -2.98
C ALA A 272 19.72 -13.39 -3.23
N ALA A 273 20.79 -14.16 -3.46
CA ALA A 273 20.75 -15.62 -3.42
C ALA A 273 21.05 -16.07 -1.98
N LEU A 274 20.14 -16.82 -1.38
CA LEU A 274 20.21 -17.24 0.00
C LEU A 274 20.73 -18.68 0.11
N THR A 275 21.73 -18.89 0.96
CA THR A 275 22.29 -20.22 1.22
C THR A 275 22.64 -20.36 2.70
N VAL A 276 22.74 -21.60 3.18
CA VAL A 276 23.28 -21.88 4.51
C VAL A 276 24.78 -21.55 4.61
N GLY A 277 25.50 -21.56 3.48
CA GLY A 277 26.95 -21.37 3.42
C GLY A 277 27.41 -19.92 3.45
N ASP A 278 26.49 -18.94 3.36
CA ASP A 278 26.83 -17.53 3.52
C ASP A 278 27.38 -17.27 4.93
N ALA A 279 28.34 -16.35 5.04
CA ALA A 279 29.01 -16.02 6.30
C ALA A 279 28.07 -15.46 7.37
N SER A 280 26.90 -14.94 6.96
CA SER A 280 25.85 -14.46 7.86
C SER A 280 24.83 -15.55 8.21
N ALA A 281 24.99 -16.79 7.72
CA ALA A 281 24.22 -17.97 8.11
C ALA A 281 25.14 -18.96 8.85
N LEU A 282 25.27 -20.21 8.39
CA LEU A 282 26.20 -21.18 8.99
C LEU A 282 27.66 -20.92 8.60
N GLY A 283 27.91 -20.14 7.55
CA GLY A 283 29.27 -19.85 7.06
C GLY A 283 29.99 -21.04 6.42
N ASN A 284 29.29 -22.15 6.17
CA ASN A 284 29.83 -23.34 5.52
C ASN A 284 28.74 -24.11 4.76
N ASP A 285 29.06 -24.69 3.60
CA ASP A 285 28.14 -25.49 2.79
C ASP A 285 28.19 -27.00 3.10
N TYR A 286 29.08 -27.39 4.02
CA TYR A 286 29.30 -28.76 4.48
C TYR A 286 29.72 -29.76 3.40
N SER A 287 30.10 -29.30 2.21
CA SER A 287 30.48 -30.16 1.08
C SER A 287 31.71 -31.02 1.34
N THR A 288 32.53 -30.64 2.34
CA THR A 288 33.72 -31.37 2.79
C THR A 288 33.53 -32.15 4.08
N ALA A 289 32.32 -32.16 4.66
CA ALA A 289 32.04 -32.89 5.89
C ALA A 289 32.18 -34.40 5.66
N THR A 290 32.79 -35.10 6.62
CA THR A 290 32.92 -36.57 6.60
C THR A 290 32.65 -37.13 7.99
N GLY A 291 32.19 -38.38 8.05
CA GLY A 291 31.98 -39.07 9.32
C GLY A 291 32.21 -40.57 9.21
N ASP A 292 32.71 -41.13 10.30
CA ASP A 292 32.83 -42.55 10.57
C ASP A 292 32.04 -42.89 11.85
N TYR A 293 31.51 -44.10 11.93
CA TYR A 293 30.93 -44.67 13.14
C TYR A 293 31.33 -46.13 13.33
N ILE A 294 31.12 -46.63 14.55
CA ILE A 294 31.15 -48.05 14.90
C ILE A 294 29.83 -48.44 15.58
N LEU A 295 29.52 -49.74 15.59
CA LEU A 295 28.55 -50.30 16.53
C LEU A 295 29.28 -50.87 17.74
N ALA A 296 28.88 -50.49 18.95
CA ALA A 296 29.41 -51.00 20.22
C ALA A 296 28.49 -50.60 21.39
N THR A 297 28.55 -51.34 22.51
CA THR A 297 27.89 -50.98 23.79
C THR A 297 28.88 -50.83 24.97
N PRO A 298 29.86 -49.92 24.91
CA PRO A 298 30.91 -49.77 25.92
C PRO A 298 30.42 -49.32 27.32
N THR A 299 29.17 -48.88 27.47
CA THR A 299 28.61 -48.40 28.74
C THR A 299 27.99 -49.51 29.60
N ASP A 300 28.21 -50.78 29.24
CA ASP A 300 27.94 -51.90 30.13
C ASP A 300 29.11 -52.90 30.21
N ALA A 301 28.88 -53.98 30.96
CA ALA A 301 29.85 -55.05 31.17
C ALA A 301 29.46 -56.35 30.44
N VAL A 302 28.48 -56.28 29.54
CA VAL A 302 27.94 -57.40 28.79
C VAL A 302 28.58 -57.40 27.40
N SER A 303 28.64 -58.57 26.77
CA SER A 303 29.26 -58.72 25.46
C SER A 303 28.38 -59.53 24.49
N THR A 304 27.07 -59.24 24.51
CA THR A 304 26.07 -59.99 23.71
C THR A 304 25.12 -59.09 22.93
N ASP A 305 25.31 -57.79 22.99
CA ASP A 305 24.42 -56.73 22.54
C ASP A 305 25.17 -55.55 21.90
N GLU A 306 26.41 -55.75 21.47
CA GLU A 306 27.29 -54.69 20.98
C GLU A 306 26.80 -54.01 19.70
N ASN A 307 25.90 -54.65 18.95
CA ASN A 307 25.22 -53.99 17.83
C ASN A 307 24.12 -53.01 18.28
N SER A 308 23.89 -52.84 19.59
CA SER A 308 22.85 -52.00 20.19
C SER A 308 23.33 -50.63 20.63
N GLY A 309 24.49 -50.19 20.18
CA GLY A 309 24.94 -48.82 20.35
C GLY A 309 25.65 -48.33 19.10
N ILE A 310 25.74 -47.02 18.96
CA ILE A 310 26.42 -46.36 17.85
C ILE A 310 27.30 -45.25 18.39
N TRP A 311 28.56 -45.25 17.96
CA TRP A 311 29.56 -44.26 18.38
C TRP A 311 30.24 -43.64 17.16
N PHE A 312 30.25 -42.32 17.08
CA PHE A 312 30.81 -41.55 15.96
C PHE A 312 32.33 -41.40 16.09
N LEU A 313 33.00 -42.54 16.13
CA LEU A 313 34.44 -42.68 16.28
C LEU A 313 35.02 -43.65 15.22
N SER A 314 36.32 -43.55 15.00
CA SER A 314 37.05 -44.40 14.06
C SER A 314 38.05 -45.31 14.79
N LEU A 315 38.13 -46.57 14.34
CA LEU A 315 39.10 -47.57 14.81
C LEU A 315 40.19 -47.86 13.77
N ALA A 316 40.19 -47.15 12.63
CA ALA A 316 41.10 -47.39 11.52
C ALA A 316 42.59 -47.29 11.90
N SER A 317 42.92 -46.53 12.95
CA SER A 317 44.28 -46.38 13.47
C SER A 317 44.74 -47.53 14.39
N GLY A 318 43.82 -48.45 14.74
CA GLY A 318 44.02 -49.47 15.78
C GLY A 318 43.72 -48.99 17.20
N SER A 319 43.24 -47.75 17.38
CA SER A 319 42.73 -47.21 18.64
C SER A 319 41.59 -46.21 18.36
N PRO A 320 40.65 -45.99 19.30
CA PRO A 320 39.60 -45.00 19.14
C PRO A 320 40.14 -43.60 18.86
N ALA A 321 39.64 -42.98 17.80
CA ALA A 321 39.90 -41.60 17.41
C ALA A 321 38.58 -40.94 16.96
N ALA A 322 38.54 -39.61 16.89
CA ALA A 322 37.37 -38.88 16.39
C ALA A 322 36.99 -39.38 14.99
N GLY A 323 35.72 -39.75 14.81
CA GLY A 323 35.19 -40.25 13.55
C GLY A 323 34.63 -39.14 12.66
N LEU A 324 34.33 -37.98 13.24
CA LEU A 324 33.72 -36.86 12.54
C LEU A 324 34.77 -35.82 12.11
N SER A 325 34.51 -35.18 10.97
CA SER A 325 35.17 -33.96 10.53
C SER A 325 34.10 -32.98 10.07
N LEU A 326 33.72 -32.08 10.96
CA LEU A 326 32.65 -31.11 10.79
C LEU A 326 33.18 -29.68 11.00
N PRO A 327 32.63 -28.66 10.33
CA PRO A 327 32.85 -27.26 10.65
C PRO A 327 32.52 -26.90 12.11
N ASP A 328 33.03 -25.76 12.59
CA ASP A 328 32.53 -25.17 13.83
C ASP A 328 31.14 -24.55 13.60
N LEU A 329 30.26 -24.64 14.60
CA LEU A 329 28.92 -24.06 14.53
C LEU A 329 28.89 -22.63 15.08
N PRO A 330 28.14 -21.71 14.44
CA PRO A 330 27.83 -20.42 15.04
C PRO A 330 26.88 -20.59 16.24
N SER A 331 26.76 -19.53 17.05
CA SER A 331 25.78 -19.50 18.15
C SER A 331 24.36 -19.79 17.65
N GLY A 332 23.56 -20.46 18.47
CA GLY A 332 22.20 -20.83 18.11
C GLY A 332 22.09 -22.18 17.38
N TRP A 333 23.22 -22.88 17.14
CA TRP A 333 23.24 -24.19 16.51
C TRP A 333 24.04 -25.21 17.32
N VAL A 334 23.61 -26.47 17.28
CA VAL A 334 24.33 -27.63 17.84
C VAL A 334 24.30 -28.79 16.84
N TYR A 335 25.22 -29.74 16.95
CA TYR A 335 25.08 -31.02 16.23
C TYR A 335 24.27 -31.99 17.09
N GLU A 336 23.58 -32.92 16.44
CA GLU A 336 22.95 -34.06 17.11
C GLU A 336 23.16 -35.33 16.30
N GLY A 337 23.46 -36.42 17.02
CA GLY A 337 23.57 -37.74 16.44
C GLY A 337 22.27 -38.52 16.58
N TRP A 338 21.97 -39.39 15.61
CA TRP A 338 20.76 -40.19 15.61
C TRP A 338 20.97 -41.60 15.06
N ALA A 339 20.22 -42.55 15.62
CA ALA A 339 19.93 -43.83 14.98
C ALA A 339 18.43 -43.91 14.61
N VAL A 340 18.13 -44.20 13.35
CA VAL A 340 16.74 -44.40 12.89
C VAL A 340 16.40 -45.88 12.98
N ILE A 341 15.75 -46.27 14.07
CA ILE A 341 15.45 -47.66 14.43
C ILE A 341 14.01 -47.96 14.04
N ASN A 342 13.80 -48.89 13.11
CA ASN A 342 12.47 -49.24 12.59
C ASN A 342 11.65 -48.01 12.13
N GLY A 343 12.32 -47.02 11.53
CA GLY A 343 11.72 -45.77 11.07
C GLY A 343 11.52 -44.70 12.15
N THR A 344 11.90 -44.97 13.41
CA THR A 344 11.84 -44.00 14.51
C THR A 344 13.22 -43.40 14.74
N PRO A 345 13.43 -42.08 14.55
CA PRO A 345 14.67 -41.42 14.95
C PRO A 345 14.85 -41.48 16.46
N VAL A 346 16.02 -41.90 16.92
CA VAL A 346 16.41 -41.95 18.32
C VAL A 346 17.71 -41.18 18.47
N THR A 347 17.69 -40.14 19.30
CA THR A 347 18.85 -39.30 19.60
C THR A 347 19.99 -40.11 20.24
N THR A 348 21.23 -39.75 19.92
CA THR A 348 22.43 -40.17 20.66
C THR A 348 22.93 -39.07 21.59
N GLY A 349 22.26 -37.92 21.63
CA GLY A 349 22.72 -36.72 22.34
C GLY A 349 23.28 -35.63 21.42
N THR A 350 23.18 -34.38 21.89
CA THR A 350 23.69 -33.19 21.19
C THR A 350 25.15 -32.94 21.53
N PHE A 351 25.93 -32.36 20.62
CA PHE A 351 27.34 -32.02 20.84
C PHE A 351 27.78 -30.81 20.01
N THR A 352 28.86 -30.16 20.44
CA THR A 352 29.54 -29.09 19.69
C THR A 352 31.00 -29.41 19.41
N ASP A 353 31.59 -30.34 20.15
CA ASP A 353 32.97 -30.81 19.97
C ASP A 353 32.95 -32.26 19.47
N ILE A 354 33.44 -32.46 18.25
CA ILE A 354 33.51 -33.76 17.57
C ILE A 354 34.45 -34.77 18.26
N ALA A 355 35.29 -34.32 19.18
CA ALA A 355 36.27 -35.13 19.90
C ALA A 355 36.01 -35.19 21.41
N ALA A 356 34.76 -34.91 21.83
CA ALA A 356 34.29 -35.04 23.20
C ALA A 356 33.00 -35.85 23.27
N ALA A 357 32.62 -36.31 24.47
CA ALA A 357 31.30 -36.90 24.69
C ALA A 357 30.19 -35.86 24.43
N ASP A 358 29.02 -36.33 23.99
CA ASP A 358 27.82 -35.52 23.89
C ASP A 358 27.30 -35.05 25.26
N LEU A 359 26.28 -34.19 25.21
CA LEU A 359 25.71 -33.51 26.36
C LEU A 359 24.65 -34.34 27.10
N SER A 360 24.25 -35.49 26.55
CA SER A 360 23.23 -36.36 27.14
C SER A 360 23.38 -37.81 26.68
N ALA A 361 23.28 -38.73 27.64
CA ALA A 361 23.26 -40.18 27.41
C ALA A 361 21.97 -40.80 27.98
N PRO A 362 20.79 -40.52 27.37
CA PRO A 362 19.48 -40.95 27.89
C PRO A 362 19.26 -42.47 27.95
N TYR A 363 19.99 -43.25 27.15
CA TYR A 363 19.78 -44.69 26.98
C TYR A 363 20.94 -45.56 27.45
N SER A 364 22.11 -44.95 27.72
CA SER A 364 23.33 -45.62 28.18
C SER A 364 23.16 -46.51 29.42
N GLY A 365 24.10 -47.45 29.59
CA GLY A 365 24.31 -48.24 30.79
C GLY A 365 24.99 -47.47 31.93
N THR A 366 25.61 -48.19 32.87
CA THR A 366 26.22 -47.60 34.07
C THR A 366 27.73 -47.41 33.98
N GLU A 367 28.39 -48.02 33.00
CA GLU A 367 29.82 -47.88 32.78
C GLU A 367 30.13 -46.60 31.97
N ALA A 368 31.38 -46.16 32.01
CA ALA A 368 31.79 -44.96 31.29
C ALA A 368 31.96 -45.23 29.79
N GLY A 369 31.32 -44.41 28.97
CA GLY A 369 31.49 -44.44 27.52
C GLY A 369 32.80 -43.82 27.03
N PRO A 370 33.16 -44.06 25.75
CA PRO A 370 34.23 -43.33 25.06
C PRO A 370 34.03 -41.81 25.11
N PRO A 371 35.11 -41.01 25.06
CA PRO A 371 35.02 -39.55 25.03
C PRO A 371 34.73 -39.03 23.62
N PHE A 372 33.71 -39.57 22.95
CA PHE A 372 33.28 -39.20 21.61
C PHE A 372 31.74 -39.18 21.56
N PRO A 373 31.11 -38.48 20.62
CA PRO A 373 29.65 -38.51 20.51
C PRO A 373 29.16 -39.93 20.20
N GLY A 374 28.10 -40.37 20.86
CA GLY A 374 27.60 -41.72 20.70
C GLY A 374 26.76 -42.19 21.88
N GLU A 375 25.99 -43.25 21.65
CA GLU A 375 25.04 -43.74 22.63
C GLU A 375 24.88 -45.25 22.55
N ASP A 376 24.63 -45.84 23.71
CA ASP A 376 24.20 -47.22 23.84
C ASP A 376 22.70 -47.25 24.07
N PHE A 377 21.98 -47.99 23.22
CA PHE A 377 20.54 -48.18 23.38
C PHE A 377 20.28 -49.39 24.29
N LEU A 378 20.49 -49.22 25.61
CA LEU A 378 20.36 -50.30 26.60
C LEU A 378 19.15 -50.10 27.53
N ASN A 379 18.88 -48.86 27.91
CA ASN A 379 17.86 -48.48 28.88
C ASN A 379 16.84 -47.51 28.28
N ASN A 380 15.69 -47.36 28.94
CA ASN A 380 14.70 -46.31 28.63
C ASN A 380 14.20 -46.26 27.18
N ALA A 381 14.05 -47.42 26.52
CA ALA A 381 13.59 -47.49 25.14
C ALA A 381 12.32 -46.64 24.89
N PRO A 382 12.33 -45.76 23.87
CA PRO A 382 11.14 -45.00 23.49
C PRO A 382 9.95 -45.91 23.17
N SER A 383 8.74 -45.38 23.32
CA SER A 383 7.51 -46.14 23.04
C SER A 383 7.53 -46.72 21.62
N GLY A 384 7.35 -48.05 21.52
CA GLY A 384 7.36 -48.77 20.24
C GLY A 384 8.69 -49.44 19.90
N LEU A 385 9.76 -49.17 20.66
CA LEU A 385 11.05 -49.83 20.55
C LEU A 385 11.33 -50.70 21.79
N THR A 386 12.34 -51.57 21.67
CA THR A 386 12.83 -52.41 22.77
C THR A 386 14.35 -52.39 22.75
N PHE A 387 14.96 -52.13 23.91
CA PHE A 387 16.41 -52.13 24.08
C PHE A 387 16.85 -53.29 24.99
N PRO A 388 18.00 -53.93 24.71
CA PRO A 388 18.87 -53.72 23.54
C PRO A 388 18.23 -54.16 22.22
N THR A 389 18.68 -53.58 21.10
CA THR A 389 18.24 -53.83 19.72
C THR A 389 19.42 -53.91 18.77
N ASP A 390 19.34 -54.71 17.71
CA ASP A 390 20.38 -54.72 16.67
C ASP A 390 20.18 -53.52 15.71
N LEU A 391 21.20 -52.69 15.55
CA LEU A 391 21.21 -51.56 14.61
C LEU A 391 21.61 -51.95 13.18
N ALA A 392 22.00 -53.20 12.91
CA ALA A 392 22.28 -53.66 11.55
C ALA A 392 21.06 -53.46 10.64
N GLY A 393 21.24 -52.76 9.52
CA GLY A 393 20.15 -52.39 8.61
C GLY A 393 19.41 -51.08 8.97
N ALA A 394 19.75 -50.42 10.10
CA ALA A 394 19.21 -49.12 10.46
C ALA A 394 19.94 -47.97 9.72
N THR A 395 19.67 -46.72 10.11
CA THR A 395 20.31 -45.52 9.53
C THR A 395 20.94 -44.68 10.63
N ALA A 396 22.18 -44.26 10.44
CA ALA A 396 22.88 -43.28 11.27
C ALA A 396 22.74 -41.88 10.64
N VAL A 397 22.53 -40.85 11.45
CA VAL A 397 22.41 -39.46 10.97
C VAL A 397 23.18 -38.54 11.89
N ILE A 398 23.90 -37.56 11.33
CA ILE A 398 24.30 -36.34 12.03
C ILE A 398 23.49 -35.19 11.43
N SER A 399 22.81 -34.43 12.29
CA SER A 399 22.08 -33.23 11.94
C SER A 399 22.66 -31.98 12.60
N ILE A 400 22.33 -30.82 12.03
CA ILE A 400 22.59 -29.49 12.57
C ILE A 400 21.25 -28.98 13.09
N GLU A 401 21.13 -28.84 14.39
CA GLU A 401 19.88 -28.53 15.08
C GLU A 401 19.87 -27.07 15.55
N PRO A 402 18.74 -26.35 15.43
CA PRO A 402 18.59 -25.07 16.12
C PRO A 402 18.73 -25.28 17.63
N SER A 403 19.17 -24.28 18.37
CA SER A 403 19.31 -24.35 19.82
C SER A 403 18.69 -23.12 20.46
N PRO A 404 17.56 -23.24 21.18
CA PRO A 404 16.88 -24.49 21.56
C PRO A 404 16.16 -25.19 20.39
N ASP A 405 16.09 -26.52 20.44
CA ASP A 405 15.23 -27.36 19.60
C ASP A 405 14.17 -28.05 20.47
N ASP A 406 12.96 -28.19 19.95
CA ASP A 406 11.85 -28.89 20.56
C ASP A 406 11.27 -30.02 19.68
N ALA A 407 11.89 -30.28 18.53
CA ALA A 407 11.52 -31.36 17.64
C ALA A 407 11.97 -32.73 18.19
N SER A 408 11.16 -33.76 17.95
CA SER A 408 11.51 -35.15 18.28
C SER A 408 12.16 -35.89 17.11
N THR A 409 12.51 -35.18 16.04
CA THR A 409 13.04 -35.73 14.79
C THR A 409 14.16 -34.83 14.28
N PRO A 410 15.19 -35.38 13.62
CA PRO A 410 16.31 -34.59 13.15
C PRO A 410 15.86 -33.44 12.24
N PHE A 411 16.39 -32.25 12.46
CA PHE A 411 16.13 -31.09 11.61
C PHE A 411 16.56 -31.34 10.15
N THR A 412 16.11 -30.46 9.26
CA THR A 412 16.29 -30.66 7.82
C THR A 412 17.76 -30.71 7.40
N LEU A 413 18.63 -30.00 8.11
CA LEU A 413 20.07 -29.92 7.85
C LEU A 413 20.80 -31.18 8.35
N LYS A 414 20.89 -32.18 7.47
CA LYS A 414 21.58 -33.46 7.74
C LYS A 414 22.85 -33.58 6.90
N PRO A 415 24.01 -33.03 7.35
CA PRO A 415 25.25 -33.08 6.57
C PRO A 415 25.76 -34.51 6.34
N LEU A 416 25.48 -35.46 7.24
CA LEU A 416 25.95 -36.84 7.13
C LEU A 416 24.82 -37.84 7.37
N VAL A 417 24.72 -38.85 6.49
CA VAL A 417 23.78 -39.97 6.62
C VAL A 417 24.52 -41.27 6.30
N GLY A 418 24.41 -42.27 7.18
CA GLY A 418 25.03 -43.58 6.99
C GLY A 418 23.98 -44.69 6.94
N SER A 419 23.94 -45.45 5.84
CA SER A 419 23.15 -46.68 5.79
C SER A 419 23.90 -47.81 6.48
N ILE A 420 23.40 -48.28 7.63
CA ILE A 420 24.06 -49.36 8.38
C ILE A 420 23.81 -50.67 7.63
N ALA A 421 24.88 -51.38 7.27
CA ALA A 421 24.76 -52.62 6.52
C ALA A 421 23.96 -53.67 7.31
N THR A 422 23.15 -54.49 6.63
CA THR A 422 22.36 -55.56 7.27
C THR A 422 23.22 -56.68 7.86
N ASN A 423 24.49 -56.73 7.49
CA ASN A 423 25.50 -57.61 8.03
C ASN A 423 26.59 -56.83 8.80
N ALA A 424 26.28 -55.62 9.27
CA ALA A 424 27.18 -54.86 10.11
C ALA A 424 27.50 -55.64 11.40
N THR A 425 28.75 -55.56 11.81
CA THR A 425 29.28 -56.20 13.01
C THR A 425 29.86 -55.12 13.90
N ASP A 426 29.81 -55.36 15.21
CA ASP A 426 30.40 -54.49 16.21
C ASP A 426 31.91 -54.26 15.97
N HIS A 427 32.42 -53.14 16.50
CA HIS A 427 33.83 -52.75 16.47
C HIS A 427 34.46 -52.68 15.06
N VAL A 428 33.65 -52.50 14.03
CA VAL A 428 34.08 -52.20 12.66
C VAL A 428 33.76 -50.75 12.33
N THR A 429 34.72 -50.06 11.71
CA THR A 429 34.53 -48.69 11.23
C THR A 429 33.74 -48.68 9.93
N TYR A 430 32.67 -47.90 9.93
CA TYR A 430 31.79 -47.65 8.80
C TYR A 430 31.80 -46.16 8.47
N ALA A 431 31.93 -45.83 7.19
CA ALA A 431 31.83 -44.46 6.72
C ALA A 431 30.36 -44.02 6.58
N MET A 432 30.11 -42.73 6.78
CA MET A 432 28.86 -42.05 6.44
C MET A 432 28.99 -41.33 5.10
N ASP A 433 27.87 -41.18 4.40
CA ASP A 433 27.81 -40.43 3.15
C ASP A 433 27.53 -38.95 3.46
N ASN A 434 28.19 -38.05 2.71
CA ASN A 434 27.88 -36.63 2.74
C ASN A 434 26.54 -36.36 2.03
N ASN A 435 25.68 -35.59 2.69
CA ASN A 435 24.33 -35.29 2.23
C ASN A 435 24.04 -33.76 2.16
N SER A 436 25.07 -32.91 2.17
CA SER A 436 24.87 -31.45 2.19
C SER A 436 24.39 -30.85 0.86
N SER A 437 24.52 -31.58 -0.25
CA SER A 437 24.07 -31.10 -1.58
C SER A 437 22.55 -30.82 -1.66
N GLY A 438 21.76 -31.41 -0.75
CA GLY A 438 20.33 -31.19 -0.64
C GLY A 438 19.94 -30.07 0.34
N PHE A 439 20.92 -29.29 0.84
CA PHE A 439 20.62 -28.23 1.78
C PHE A 439 19.72 -27.14 1.19
N PRO A 440 18.90 -26.51 2.03
CA PRO A 440 17.97 -25.48 1.60
C PRO A 440 18.67 -24.29 0.96
N THR A 441 18.00 -23.71 -0.01
CA THR A 441 18.44 -22.50 -0.72
C THR A 441 17.25 -21.60 -0.97
N GLY A 442 17.51 -20.35 -1.34
CA GLY A 442 16.47 -19.47 -1.81
C GLY A 442 16.99 -18.31 -2.63
N SER A 443 16.08 -17.48 -3.07
CA SER A 443 16.36 -16.16 -3.61
C SER A 443 15.31 -15.17 -3.14
N VAL A 444 15.74 -13.94 -2.90
CA VAL A 444 14.85 -12.81 -2.63
C VAL A 444 15.01 -11.79 -3.73
N THR A 445 13.90 -11.25 -4.21
CA THR A 445 13.87 -10.04 -5.03
C THR A 445 13.17 -8.94 -4.24
N ILE A 446 13.84 -7.79 -4.15
CA ILE A 446 13.30 -6.58 -3.53
C ILE A 446 12.61 -5.80 -4.65
N VAL A 447 11.28 -5.72 -4.58
CA VAL A 447 10.47 -4.96 -5.52
C VAL A 447 10.15 -3.64 -4.86
N VAL A 448 10.72 -2.55 -5.37
CA VAL A 448 10.39 -1.19 -4.94
C VAL A 448 9.46 -0.57 -5.97
N THR A 449 8.27 -0.17 -5.54
CA THR A 449 7.36 0.61 -6.37
C THR A 449 7.69 2.10 -6.25
N SER A 450 7.53 2.85 -7.33
CA SER A 450 7.62 4.31 -7.26
C SER A 450 6.37 4.87 -6.58
N PRO A 451 6.47 6.04 -5.91
CA PRO A 451 5.28 6.73 -5.45
C PRO A 451 4.31 6.96 -6.62
N SER A 452 3.02 6.94 -6.34
CA SER A 452 1.97 7.14 -7.35
C SER A 452 0.93 8.16 -6.87
N ALA A 453 0.11 8.66 -7.79
CA ALA A 453 -0.96 9.58 -7.43
C ALA A 453 -1.92 8.93 -6.43
N GLY A 454 -2.22 9.63 -5.33
CA GLY A 454 -3.20 9.20 -4.33
C GLY A 454 -4.62 9.48 -4.79
N LEU A 455 -4.80 10.32 -5.80
CA LEU A 455 -6.11 10.75 -6.30
C LEU A 455 -6.52 9.99 -7.55
N VAL A 456 -7.75 9.50 -7.54
CA VAL A 456 -8.48 9.01 -8.72
C VAL A 456 -9.65 9.97 -8.94
N LEU A 457 -9.50 10.85 -9.91
CA LEU A 457 -10.45 11.91 -10.23
C LEU A 457 -10.69 11.97 -11.76
N PRO A 458 -11.91 12.33 -12.21
CA PRO A 458 -12.19 12.62 -13.63
C PRO A 458 -11.36 13.77 -14.19
N ASP A 459 -11.24 13.83 -15.52
CA ASP A 459 -10.69 15.02 -16.18
C ASP A 459 -11.68 16.19 -16.08
N LEU A 460 -11.16 17.40 -15.86
CA LEU A 460 -11.98 18.61 -15.75
C LEU A 460 -12.20 19.29 -17.12
N PRO A 461 -13.41 19.82 -17.38
CA PRO A 461 -13.61 20.73 -18.51
C PRO A 461 -12.91 22.08 -18.30
N SER A 462 -12.81 22.87 -19.36
CA SER A 462 -12.28 24.25 -19.27
C SER A 462 -13.05 25.07 -18.24
N GLY A 463 -12.36 26.02 -17.61
CA GLY A 463 -12.96 26.86 -16.56
C GLY A 463 -13.00 26.20 -15.19
N TRP A 464 -12.50 24.98 -15.02
CA TRP A 464 -12.43 24.30 -13.73
C TRP A 464 -11.01 23.80 -13.42
N VAL A 465 -10.65 23.83 -12.14
CA VAL A 465 -9.42 23.22 -11.59
C VAL A 465 -9.76 22.44 -10.32
N TYR A 466 -8.91 21.50 -9.92
CA TYR A 466 -8.96 20.96 -8.56
C TYR A 466 -8.13 21.84 -7.64
N GLU A 467 -8.49 21.86 -6.36
CA GLU A 467 -7.69 22.46 -5.30
C GLU A 467 -7.64 21.55 -4.08
N GLY A 468 -6.43 21.39 -3.53
CA GLY A 468 -6.22 20.66 -2.29
C GLY A 468 -6.23 21.61 -1.09
N TRP A 469 -6.71 21.13 0.05
CA TRP A 469 -6.80 21.93 1.28
C TRP A 469 -6.49 21.11 2.52
N ALA A 470 -5.82 21.76 3.47
CA ALA A 470 -5.82 21.36 4.88
C ALA A 470 -6.64 22.34 5.71
N VAL A 471 -7.56 21.86 6.53
CA VAL A 471 -8.32 22.67 7.48
C VAL A 471 -7.63 22.62 8.84
N ILE A 472 -6.98 23.72 9.21
CA ILE A 472 -6.12 23.85 10.39
C ILE A 472 -6.81 24.79 11.37
N ASP A 473 -7.15 24.31 12.57
CA ASP A 473 -7.91 25.06 13.57
C ASP A 473 -9.20 25.71 13.01
N GLY A 474 -9.87 25.01 12.09
CA GLY A 474 -11.08 25.48 11.41
C GLY A 474 -10.84 26.47 10.27
N THR A 475 -9.59 26.80 9.96
CA THR A 475 -9.20 27.67 8.85
C THR A 475 -8.73 26.82 7.66
N PRO A 476 -9.41 26.85 6.50
CA PRO A 476 -8.91 26.21 5.29
C PRO A 476 -7.62 26.90 4.81
N VAL A 477 -6.62 26.09 4.47
CA VAL A 477 -5.36 26.51 3.89
C VAL A 477 -5.15 25.69 2.63
N SER A 478 -5.06 26.37 1.49
CA SER A 478 -4.82 25.74 0.18
C SER A 478 -3.45 25.09 0.13
N THR A 479 -3.37 23.92 -0.49
CA THR A 479 -2.10 23.28 -0.89
C THR A 479 -1.70 23.66 -2.31
N GLY A 480 -2.55 24.39 -3.06
CA GLY A 480 -2.36 24.70 -4.47
C GLY A 480 -3.41 24.06 -5.37
N THR A 481 -3.54 24.60 -6.59
CA THR A 481 -4.48 24.12 -7.61
C THR A 481 -3.81 23.20 -8.64
N PHE A 482 -4.55 22.24 -9.18
CA PHE A 482 -4.02 21.28 -10.16
C PHE A 482 -5.09 20.79 -11.13
N THR A 483 -4.66 20.31 -12.29
CA THR A 483 -5.49 19.57 -13.26
C THR A 483 -4.95 18.17 -13.52
N ASP A 484 -3.65 17.96 -13.30
CA ASP A 484 -3.00 16.66 -13.36
C ASP A 484 -2.69 16.17 -11.94
N ARG A 485 -3.41 15.12 -11.51
CA ARG A 485 -3.22 14.44 -10.22
C ARG A 485 -1.86 13.75 -10.05
N ALA A 486 -1.05 13.67 -11.09
CA ALA A 486 0.29 13.06 -11.09
C ALA A 486 1.41 14.07 -11.41
N ALA A 487 1.15 15.36 -11.14
CA ALA A 487 2.13 16.43 -11.29
C ALA A 487 2.09 17.35 -10.06
N VAL A 488 3.11 18.20 -9.94
CA VAL A 488 3.10 19.30 -8.96
C VAL A 488 1.93 20.24 -9.22
N ASP A 489 1.34 20.76 -8.15
CA ASP A 489 0.32 21.81 -8.22
C ASP A 489 0.92 23.18 -8.58
N SER A 490 0.04 24.17 -8.68
CA SER A 490 0.36 25.50 -9.20
C SER A 490 1.13 26.40 -8.25
N ALA A 491 1.17 26.07 -6.96
CA ALA A 491 1.73 26.94 -5.93
C ALA A 491 2.20 26.14 -4.72
N ALA A 492 3.43 26.41 -4.29
CA ALA A 492 4.01 25.89 -3.06
C ALA A 492 4.40 27.05 -2.10
N PRO A 493 3.44 27.90 -1.67
CA PRO A 493 3.73 29.09 -0.89
C PRO A 493 4.28 28.79 0.52
N TYR A 494 4.07 27.61 1.08
CA TYR A 494 4.44 27.27 2.46
C TYR A 494 5.63 26.30 2.55
N SER A 495 6.01 25.68 1.43
CA SER A 495 7.14 24.75 1.31
C SER A 495 8.49 25.27 1.85
N GLY A 496 9.37 24.33 2.16
CA GLY A 496 10.79 24.51 2.47
C GLY A 496 11.66 24.81 1.24
N THR A 497 12.94 24.45 1.30
CA THR A 497 13.93 24.77 0.25
C THR A 497 14.28 23.61 -0.67
N GLU A 498 13.97 22.38 -0.27
CA GLU A 498 14.18 21.17 -1.05
C GLU A 498 13.02 20.93 -2.02
N SER A 499 13.24 20.08 -3.02
CA SER A 499 12.18 19.73 -3.97
C SER A 499 11.19 18.73 -3.36
N GLY A 500 9.90 19.07 -3.42
CA GLY A 500 8.83 18.13 -3.07
C GLY A 500 8.63 17.03 -4.13
N PRO A 501 7.82 16.02 -3.82
CA PRO A 501 7.45 14.98 -4.77
C PRO A 501 6.56 15.55 -5.89
N PRO A 502 6.47 14.89 -7.07
CA PRO A 502 5.75 15.40 -8.23
C PRO A 502 4.24 15.12 -8.16
N PHE A 503 3.60 15.44 -7.04
CA PHE A 503 2.18 15.24 -6.81
C PHE A 503 1.59 16.49 -6.13
N PRO A 504 0.27 16.70 -6.17
CA PRO A 504 -0.37 17.78 -5.41
C PRO A 504 -0.13 17.61 -3.91
N GLY A 505 0.16 18.70 -3.23
CA GLY A 505 0.49 18.68 -1.81
C GLY A 505 1.37 19.84 -1.39
N GLU A 506 1.50 20.02 -0.08
CA GLU A 506 2.22 21.16 0.48
C GLU A 506 2.77 20.86 1.87
N ASP A 507 3.90 21.48 2.17
CA ASP A 507 4.48 21.51 3.50
C ASP A 507 4.13 22.84 4.15
N PHE A 508 3.46 22.81 5.30
CA PHE A 508 3.12 24.02 6.04
C PHE A 508 4.27 24.43 6.96
N LEU A 509 5.36 24.95 6.37
CA LEU A 509 6.60 25.29 7.09
C LEU A 509 6.85 26.79 7.16
N ASN A 510 6.55 27.51 6.09
CA ASN A 510 6.89 28.92 5.88
C ASN A 510 5.65 29.76 5.58
N ASN A 511 5.83 31.10 5.51
CA ASN A 511 4.80 32.07 5.08
C ASN A 511 3.43 31.92 5.77
N THR A 512 3.43 31.61 7.07
CA THR A 512 2.22 31.31 7.84
C THR A 512 1.14 32.38 7.69
N PRO A 513 -0.10 31.99 7.34
CA PRO A 513 -1.24 32.89 7.33
C PRO A 513 -1.49 33.54 8.70
N THR A 514 -2.07 34.74 8.69
CA THR A 514 -2.38 35.45 9.95
C THR A 514 -3.36 34.64 10.79
N GLY A 515 -2.98 34.33 12.04
CA GLY A 515 -3.82 33.58 12.98
C GLY A 515 -3.45 32.10 13.11
N LEU A 516 -2.54 31.59 12.28
CA LEU A 516 -2.00 30.23 12.37
C LEU A 516 -0.54 30.26 12.84
N THR A 517 0.02 29.08 13.11
CA THR A 517 1.45 28.88 13.45
C THR A 517 2.01 27.74 12.60
N PHE A 518 3.11 27.95 11.88
CA PHE A 518 3.82 26.87 11.18
C PHE A 518 5.24 26.67 11.73
N PRO A 519 5.78 25.43 11.76
CA PRO A 519 5.09 24.17 11.44
C PRO A 519 3.97 23.86 12.45
N THR A 520 2.91 23.19 11.98
CA THR A 520 1.78 22.74 12.82
C THR A 520 1.49 21.28 12.57
N ASP A 521 1.18 20.53 13.63
CA ASP A 521 0.70 19.16 13.49
C ASP A 521 -0.70 19.18 12.86
N LEU A 522 -0.88 18.47 11.74
CA LEU A 522 -2.15 18.34 11.04
C LEU A 522 -3.03 17.22 11.63
N ALA A 523 -2.52 16.41 12.56
CA ALA A 523 -3.28 15.33 13.20
C ALA A 523 -4.57 15.86 13.85
N GLY A 524 -5.69 15.19 13.59
CA GLY A 524 -7.02 15.64 14.01
C GLY A 524 -7.67 16.71 13.12
N GLY A 525 -6.96 17.20 12.09
CA GLY A 525 -7.46 18.16 11.10
C GLY A 525 -8.38 17.54 10.05
N THR A 526 -8.54 18.22 8.91
CA THR A 526 -9.32 17.72 7.76
C THR A 526 -8.62 18.04 6.45
N ALA A 527 -8.52 17.05 5.57
CA ALA A 527 -8.06 17.18 4.20
C ALA A 527 -9.29 17.30 3.26
N VAL A 528 -9.22 18.17 2.26
CA VAL A 528 -10.30 18.37 1.28
C VAL A 528 -9.70 18.47 -0.13
N ILE A 529 -10.34 17.81 -1.10
CA ILE A 529 -10.19 18.15 -2.51
C ILE A 529 -11.50 18.79 -2.96
N SER A 530 -11.42 19.98 -3.54
CA SER A 530 -12.54 20.69 -4.15
C SER A 530 -12.35 20.85 -5.67
N ILE A 531 -13.47 21.07 -6.36
CA ILE A 531 -13.54 21.46 -7.78
C ILE A 531 -13.87 22.95 -7.79
N GLU A 532 -12.93 23.74 -8.26
CA GLU A 532 -12.96 25.20 -8.17
C GLU A 532 -13.18 25.83 -9.55
N PRO A 533 -14.01 26.89 -9.65
CA PRO A 533 -14.07 27.68 -10.87
C PRO A 533 -12.69 28.32 -11.12
N SER A 534 -12.30 28.51 -12.37
CA SER A 534 -11.02 29.15 -12.72
C SER A 534 -11.26 30.37 -13.61
N PRO A 535 -10.93 31.58 -13.15
CA PRO A 535 -10.24 31.90 -11.90
C PRO A 535 -11.15 31.79 -10.66
N ASP A 536 -10.60 31.28 -9.55
CA ASP A 536 -11.20 31.37 -8.22
C ASP A 536 -10.54 32.51 -7.42
N ASP A 537 -11.32 33.18 -6.59
CA ASP A 537 -10.86 34.20 -5.66
C ASP A 537 -11.40 34.00 -4.22
N ALA A 538 -12.03 32.86 -3.96
CA ALA A 538 -12.43 32.47 -2.63
C ALA A 538 -11.21 32.08 -1.78
N SER A 539 -11.35 32.25 -0.46
CA SER A 539 -10.33 31.80 0.52
C SER A 539 -10.73 30.49 1.21
N THR A 540 -11.80 29.87 0.72
CA THR A 540 -12.40 28.67 1.29
C THR A 540 -12.83 27.75 0.17
N PRO A 541 -12.73 26.41 0.34
CA PRO A 541 -13.08 25.48 -0.72
C PRO A 541 -14.53 25.63 -1.16
N PHE A 542 -14.76 25.70 -2.47
CA PHE A 542 -16.06 25.72 -3.13
C PHE A 542 -16.88 24.46 -2.80
N THR A 543 -18.20 24.56 -2.91
CA THR A 543 -19.14 23.54 -2.41
C THR A 543 -18.96 22.16 -3.07
N LEU A 544 -18.36 22.12 -4.27
CA LEU A 544 -18.04 20.88 -4.97
C LEU A 544 -16.80 20.21 -4.36
N LYS A 545 -17.02 19.45 -3.29
CA LYS A 545 -15.96 18.74 -2.54
C LYS A 545 -16.07 17.24 -2.77
N PRO A 546 -15.55 16.69 -3.89
CA PRO A 546 -15.68 15.26 -4.15
C PRO A 546 -15.05 14.39 -3.05
N LEU A 547 -13.98 14.88 -2.41
CA LEU A 547 -13.23 14.11 -1.40
C LEU A 547 -13.01 14.95 -0.13
N VAL A 548 -13.33 14.36 1.03
CA VAL A 548 -13.09 14.95 2.35
C VAL A 548 -12.60 13.86 3.30
N GLY A 549 -11.45 14.03 3.94
CA GLY A 549 -10.88 13.07 4.89
C GLY A 549 -10.60 13.71 6.24
N GLY A 550 -11.10 13.13 7.32
CA GLY A 550 -10.64 13.48 8.67
C GLY A 550 -9.23 12.95 8.88
N ILE A 551 -8.31 13.79 9.33
CA ILE A 551 -6.94 13.37 9.65
C ILE A 551 -6.98 12.72 11.03
N ALA A 552 -6.48 11.49 11.15
CA ALA A 552 -6.49 10.76 12.41
C ALA A 552 -5.73 11.54 13.51
N THR A 553 -6.18 11.46 14.75
CA THR A 553 -5.51 12.15 15.89
C THR A 553 -4.18 11.52 16.27
N ASP A 554 -3.99 10.27 15.88
CA ASP A 554 -2.76 9.50 15.98
C ASP A 554 -2.08 9.35 14.61
N ALA A 555 -2.35 10.29 13.68
CA ALA A 555 -1.71 10.26 12.39
C ALA A 555 -0.18 10.37 12.53
N THR A 556 0.54 9.59 11.74
CA THR A 556 1.99 9.50 11.74
C THR A 556 2.54 9.63 10.34
N ASP A 557 3.80 10.04 10.29
CA ASP A 557 4.60 10.18 9.09
C ASP A 557 4.49 9.00 8.10
N HIS A 558 4.37 9.30 6.80
CA HIS A 558 4.35 8.37 5.66
C HIS A 558 3.31 7.23 5.70
N VAL A 559 2.34 7.28 6.62
CA VAL A 559 1.19 6.37 6.62
C VAL A 559 0.13 6.88 5.64
N THR A 560 -0.43 5.98 4.84
CA THR A 560 -1.52 6.30 3.91
C THR A 560 -2.85 6.40 4.63
N TYR A 561 -3.57 7.50 4.39
CA TYR A 561 -4.90 7.78 4.90
C TYR A 561 -5.87 7.99 3.73
N SER A 562 -7.04 7.36 3.81
CA SER A 562 -8.07 7.51 2.77
C SER A 562 -9.04 8.65 3.07
N MET A 563 -9.55 9.26 2.01
CA MET A 563 -10.59 10.29 2.02
C MET A 563 -11.96 9.69 1.72
N ASP A 564 -13.01 10.24 2.33
CA ASP A 564 -14.38 9.86 2.01
C ASP A 564 -14.85 10.56 0.72
N ASN A 565 -15.50 9.81 -0.16
CA ASN A 565 -16.24 10.39 -1.28
C ASN A 565 -17.52 11.08 -0.78
N LYS A 566 -17.70 12.36 -1.12
CA LYS A 566 -18.86 13.18 -0.75
C LYS A 566 -19.71 13.65 -1.94
N SER A 567 -19.49 13.12 -3.15
CA SER A 567 -20.17 13.60 -4.37
C SER A 567 -21.68 13.40 -4.38
N SER A 568 -22.20 12.45 -3.59
CA SER A 568 -23.65 12.27 -3.41
C SER A 568 -24.39 13.50 -2.87
N GLY A 569 -23.67 14.44 -2.23
CA GLY A 569 -24.19 15.71 -1.75
C GLY A 569 -24.08 16.86 -2.75
N PHE A 570 -23.64 16.60 -3.99
CA PHE A 570 -23.44 17.66 -4.97
C PHE A 570 -24.73 18.40 -5.33
N PRO A 571 -24.61 19.69 -5.71
CA PRO A 571 -25.73 20.52 -6.09
C PRO A 571 -26.53 19.91 -7.23
N SER A 572 -27.85 20.11 -7.19
CA SER A 572 -28.77 19.64 -8.21
C SER A 572 -30.01 20.52 -8.27
N GLY A 573 -30.86 20.30 -9.26
CA GLY A 573 -32.11 21.02 -9.36
C GLY A 573 -33.04 20.52 -10.45
N THR A 574 -34.10 21.28 -10.66
CA THR A 574 -35.05 21.08 -11.76
C THR A 574 -35.29 22.40 -12.47
N ALA A 575 -35.48 22.32 -13.78
CA ALA A 575 -35.94 23.42 -14.62
C ALA A 575 -37.25 23.06 -15.30
N VAL A 576 -38.22 23.98 -15.32
CA VAL A 576 -39.50 23.82 -16.03
C VAL A 576 -39.75 25.04 -16.91
N ILE A 577 -40.03 24.81 -18.18
CA ILE A 577 -40.42 25.84 -19.15
C ILE A 577 -41.94 25.97 -19.09
N LYS A 578 -42.43 27.21 -18.99
CA LYS A 578 -43.86 27.57 -18.92
C LYS A 578 -44.23 28.63 -19.94
#